data_AF-A0A9E0NS91-F1
#
_entry.id   AF-A0A9E0NS91-F1
#
_cell.length_a   1.000
_cell.length_b   1.000
_cell.length_c   1.000
_cell.angle_alpha   90.00
_cell.angle_beta   90.00
_cell.angle_gamma   90.00
#
_symmetry.space_group_name_H-M   'P 1'
#
loop_
_entity.id
_entity.type
_entity.pdbx_description
1 polymer ?
#
loop_
_entity_poly.entity_id
_entity_poly.type
_entity_poly.pdbx_seq_one_letter_code
_entity_poly.pdbx_strand_id
1 'polypeptide(L)' 'TDSVNVYVDDQGRVTWSGVEEHDTIEDMLRYVHLQPEELMRRYHDKIAAADLADQERGEFLATFRSSLTHSSYLVI' A
#
# COMPACT_ATOMS: atom_id res chain seq x y z
N THR A 1 -0.05 -0.42 -11.19
CA THR A 1 0.50 0.84 -11.74
C THR A 1 -0.64 1.81 -11.91
N ASP A 2 -0.38 3.11 -11.79
CA ASP A 2 -1.41 4.10 -12.11
C ASP A 2 -1.60 4.21 -13.63
N SER A 3 -2.83 4.47 -14.05
CA SER A 3 -3.21 4.67 -15.44
C SER A 3 -4.01 5.96 -15.57
N VAL A 4 -3.81 6.68 -16.68
CA VAL A 4 -4.57 7.89 -17.02
C VAL A 4 -4.80 7.95 -18.53
N ASN A 5 -5.92 8.50 -18.95
CA ASN A 5 -6.18 8.84 -20.34
C ASN A 5 -5.71 10.27 -20.60
N VAL A 6 -4.94 10.48 -21.67
CA VAL A 6 -4.42 11.79 -22.07
C VAL A 6 -4.99 12.20 -23.41
N TYR A 7 -5.50 13.42 -23.51
CA TYR A 7 -6.09 14.00 -24.71
C TYR A 7 -5.33 15.25 -25.11
N VAL A 8 -5.14 15.43 -26.42
CA VAL A 8 -4.53 16.63 -27.00
C VAL A 8 -5.53 17.20 -28.00
N ASP A 9 -5.90 18.47 -27.83
CA ASP A 9 -6.79 19.14 -28.76
C ASP A 9 -6.05 19.73 -29.98
N ASP A 10 -6.82 20.32 -30.90
CA ASP A 10 -6.35 20.93 -32.13
C ASP A 10 -5.45 22.16 -31.90
N GLN A 11 -5.50 22.76 -30.71
CA GLN A 11 -4.63 23.86 -30.27
C GLN A 11 -3.40 23.35 -29.50
N GLY A 12 -3.22 22.02 -29.39
CA GLY A 12 -2.12 21.38 -28.67
C GLY A 12 -2.24 21.42 -27.16
N ARG A 13 -3.41 21.79 -26.61
CA ARG A 13 -3.64 21.77 -25.16
C ARG A 13 -3.85 20.33 -24.70
N VAL A 14 -3.11 19.97 -23.66
CA VAL A 14 -3.18 18.64 -23.02
C VAL A 14 -4.20 18.65 -21.88
N THR A 15 -5.08 17.67 -21.86
CA THR A 15 -5.98 17.37 -20.75
C THR A 15 -5.90 15.89 -20.41
N TRP A 16 -6.25 15.50 -19.18
CA TRP A 16 -6.26 14.09 -18.77
C TRP A 16 -7.49 13.77 -17.95
N SER A 17 -7.94 12.52 -18.03
CA SER A 17 -9.10 12.00 -17.29
C SER A 17 -9.00 10.50 -17.10
N GLY A 18 -9.96 9.92 -16.37
CA GLY A 18 -10.04 8.47 -16.17
C GLY A 18 -8.82 7.93 -15.45
N VAL A 19 -8.57 8.45 -14.24
CA VAL A 19 -7.53 7.95 -13.35
C VAL A 19 -7.93 6.57 -12.88
N GLU A 20 -7.03 5.61 -13.03
CA GLU A 20 -7.09 4.33 -12.34
C GLU A 20 -5.86 4.26 -11.43
N GLU A 21 -6.11 4.17 -10.13
CA GLU A 21 -5.05 4.02 -9.14
C GLU A 21 -4.53 2.58 -9.14
N HIS A 22 -3.24 2.42 -8.86
CA HIS A 22 -2.62 1.12 -8.69
C HIS A 22 -3.30 0.31 -7.57
N ASP A 23 -3.20 -1.01 -7.66
CA ASP A 23 -3.49 -1.87 -6.52
C ASP A 23 -2.54 -1.60 -5.34
N THR A 24 -3.08 -1.62 -4.12
CA THR A 24 -2.30 -1.55 -2.89
C THR A 24 -1.64 -2.90 -2.56
N ILE A 25 -0.75 -2.93 -1.58
CA ILE A 25 -0.20 -4.20 -1.06
C ILE A 25 -1.33 -5.09 -0.50
N GLU A 26 -2.37 -4.54 0.12
CA GLU A 26 -3.54 -5.32 0.57
C GLU A 26 -4.29 -5.99 -0.58
N ASP A 27 -4.50 -5.28 -1.67
CA ASP A 27 -5.18 -5.82 -2.86
C ASP A 27 -4.38 -6.99 -3.46
N MET A 28 -3.06 -6.84 -3.52
CA MET A 28 -2.15 -7.90 -3.97
C MET A 28 -2.16 -9.12 -3.04
N LEU A 29 -2.25 -8.92 -1.72
CA LEU A 29 -2.39 -10.04 -0.77
C LEU A 29 -3.70 -10.79 -1.00
N ARG A 30 -4.81 -10.07 -1.15
CA ARG A 30 -6.13 -10.68 -1.39
C ARG A 30 -6.18 -11.43 -2.71
N TYR A 31 -5.50 -10.92 -3.74
CA TYR A 31 -5.38 -11.59 -5.04
C TYR A 31 -4.81 -13.01 -4.91
N VAL A 32 -3.80 -13.21 -4.05
CA VAL A 32 -3.21 -14.53 -3.77
C VAL A 32 -3.86 -15.25 -2.57
N HIS A 33 -5.09 -14.86 -2.22
CA HIS A 33 -5.89 -15.43 -1.14
C HIS A 33 -5.29 -15.29 0.26
N LEU A 34 -4.38 -14.34 0.47
CA LEU A 34 -3.91 -13.94 1.80
C LEU A 34 -4.83 -12.85 2.36
N GLN A 35 -5.21 -12.98 3.63
CA GLN A 35 -6.03 -11.98 4.31
C GLN A 35 -5.11 -11.00 5.05
N PRO A 36 -5.09 -9.70 4.68
CA PRO A 36 -4.31 -8.67 5.36
C PRO A 36 -4.55 -8.62 6.87
N GLU A 37 -5.78 -8.89 7.31
CA GLU A 37 -6.16 -8.90 8.73
C GLU A 37 -5.46 -10.03 9.51
N GLU A 38 -5.37 -11.21 8.91
CA GLU A 38 -4.65 -12.34 9.49
C GLU A 38 -3.14 -12.07 9.52
N LEU A 39 -2.61 -11.41 8.50
CA LEU A 39 -1.22 -10.99 8.46
C LEU A 39 -0.90 -9.96 9.55
N MET A 40 -1.78 -8.98 9.75
CA MET A 40 -1.69 -7.99 10.82
C MET A 40 -1.69 -8.65 12.20
N ARG A 41 -2.59 -9.62 12.43
CA ARG A 41 -2.65 -10.37 13.69
C ARG A 41 -1.36 -11.14 13.96
N ARG A 42 -0.85 -11.87 12.96
CA ARG A 42 0.42 -12.60 13.09
C ARG A 42 1.62 -11.67 13.32
N TYR A 43 1.63 -10.52 12.66
CA TYR A 43 2.68 -9.52 12.85
C TYR A 43 2.62 -8.92 14.26
N HIS A 44 1.42 -8.63 14.77
CA HIS A 44 1.21 -8.23 16.16
C HIS A 44 1.77 -9.26 17.14
N ASP A 45 1.42 -10.53 17.00
CA ASP A 45 1.90 -11.61 17.87
C ASP A 45 3.44 -11.73 17.81
N LYS A 46 4.03 -11.57 16.62
CA LYS A 46 5.48 -11.54 16.42
C LYS A 46 6.14 -10.37 17.13
N ILE A 47 5.59 -9.16 17.01
CA ILE A 47 6.11 -7.97 17.66
C ILE A 47 5.96 -8.07 19.18
N ALA A 48 4.86 -8.64 19.70
CA ALA A 48 4.65 -8.86 21.13
C ALA A 48 5.66 -9.83 21.74
N ALA A 49 6.09 -10.87 21.00
CA ALA A 49 7.09 -11.83 21.45
C ALA A 49 8.55 -11.35 21.35
N ALA A 50 8.82 -10.26 20.64
CA ALA A 50 10.17 -9.74 20.46
C ALA A 50 10.68 -9.03 21.74
N ASP A 51 12.00 -8.96 21.92
CA ASP A 51 12.64 -8.17 22.98
C ASP A 51 12.86 -6.73 22.47
N LEU A 52 11.77 -5.95 22.46
CA LEU A 52 11.73 -4.56 21.97
C LEU A 52 11.15 -3.65 23.04
N ALA A 53 11.57 -2.39 23.04
CA ALA A 53 10.92 -1.35 23.85
C ALA A 53 9.50 -1.07 23.32
N ASP A 54 8.60 -0.63 24.19
CA ASP A 54 7.21 -0.34 23.83
C ASP A 54 7.08 0.67 22.69
N GLN A 55 7.98 1.66 22.66
CA GLN A 55 8.05 2.63 21.58
C GLN A 55 8.35 1.96 20.23
N GLU A 56 9.37 1.11 20.17
CA GLU A 56 9.77 0.40 18.94
C GLU A 56 8.66 -0.54 18.45
N ARG A 57 7.93 -1.20 19.37
CA ARG A 57 6.76 -2.02 19.04
C ARG A 57 5.68 -1.18 18.36
N GLY A 58 5.38 -0.02 18.92
CA GLY A 58 4.41 0.92 18.36
C GLY A 58 4.81 1.40 16.96
N GLU A 59 6.07 1.79 16.78
CA GLU A 59 6.62 2.25 15.50
C GLU A 59 6.55 1.15 14.42
N PHE A 60 6.93 -0.08 14.75
CA PHE A 60 6.87 -1.21 13.81
C PHE A 60 5.44 -1.58 13.42
N LEU A 61 4.50 -1.60 14.37
CA LEU A 61 3.10 -1.89 14.08
C LEU A 61 2.46 -0.79 13.21
N ALA A 62 2.74 0.48 13.53
CA ALA A 62 2.25 1.61 12.76
C ALA A 62 2.81 1.60 11.33
N THR A 63 4.11 1.34 11.19
CA THR A 63 4.79 1.29 9.89
C THR A 63 4.25 0.15 9.03
N PHE A 64 4.10 -1.04 9.61
CA PHE A 64 3.59 -2.20 8.89
C PHE A 64 2.15 -1.97 8.40
N ARG A 65 1.26 -1.48 9.28
CA ARG A 65 -0.12 -1.12 8.89
C ARG A 65 -0.15 -0.07 7.78
N SER A 66 0.69 0.96 7.89
CA SER A 66 0.80 2.00 6.87
C SER A 66 1.24 1.40 5.54
N SER A 67 2.26 0.54 5.52
CA SER A 67 2.78 -0.04 4.28
C SER A 67 1.74 -0.86 3.50
N LEU A 68 0.82 -1.52 4.19
CA LEU A 68 -0.23 -2.31 3.54
C LEU A 68 -1.11 -1.47 2.61
N THR A 69 -1.39 -0.22 2.97
CA THR A 69 -2.23 0.70 2.17
C THR A 69 -1.45 1.45 1.08
N HIS A 70 -0.15 1.22 0.95
CA HIS A 70 0.67 1.87 -0.08
C HIS A 70 0.68 1.08 -1.39
N SER A 71 1.18 1.74 -2.43
CA SER A 71 1.55 1.10 -3.69
C SER A 71 2.46 -0.09 -3.47
N SER A 72 2.33 -1.09 -4.35
CA SER A 72 3.33 -2.16 -4.48
C SER A 72 4.67 -1.70 -5.05
N TYR A 73 4.75 -0.47 -5.56
CA TYR A 73 5.98 0.12 -6.12
C TYR A 73 6.78 0.90 -5.06
N LEU A 74 8.08 1.05 -5.34
CA LEU A 74 8.99 1.81 -4.48
C LEU A 74 8.72 3.32 -4.57
N VAL A 75 8.87 4.00 -3.44
CA VAL A 75 8.94 5.46 -3.38
C VAL A 75 10.39 5.88 -3.65
N ILE A 76 10.60 6.79 -4.61
CA ILE A 76 11.90 7.38 -4.96
C ILE A 76 11.95 8.81 -4.43
#